data_AF-A0AA36Y4L5-F1
#
_entry.id   AF-A0AA36Y4L5-F1
#
_cell.length_a   1.000
_cell.length_b   1.000
_cell.length_c   1.000
_cell.angle_alpha   90.00
_cell.angle_beta   90.00
_cell.angle_gamma   90.00
#
_symmetry.space_group_name_H-M   'P 1'
#
loop_
_entity.id
_entity.type
_entity.pdbx_description
1 polymer ?
#
loop_
_entity_poly.entity_id
_entity_poly.type
_entity_poly.pdbx_seq_one_letter_code
_entity_poly.pdbx_strand_id
1 'polypeptide(L)'
;MERLSEKEWKEFGYEKFFALQKQKNKLSATDCSYDGKTPVYASQSQNNGVMGFTNGEPEIDIKRYRYLIFGDHTRCMNLVQCSFSAADNVKILKSNGLNMDDLAFIAVAWEKRIPDMGYARHWRKAKTVGISLPVDYKGNPDYNYMTLYSAKVRGVCS
;
A
#
# COMPACT_ATOMS: atom_id res chain seq x y z
N MET A 1 -1.93 26.00 6.26
CA MET A 1 -1.14 24.81 5.89
C MET A 1 -0.17 25.22 4.80
N GLU A 2 1.12 24.92 4.97
CA GLU A 2 2.18 25.20 3.99
C GLU A 2 1.94 24.46 2.66
N ARG A 3 2.39 25.02 1.54
CA ARG A 3 2.33 24.33 0.24
C ARG A 3 3.37 23.21 0.20
N LEU A 4 3.17 22.20 -0.64
CA LEU A 4 4.14 21.11 -0.82
C LEU A 4 5.54 21.64 -1.20
N SER A 5 5.60 22.71 -1.98
CA SER A 5 6.84 23.37 -2.42
C SER A 5 7.59 24.10 -1.30
N GLU A 6 6.94 24.36 -0.18
CA GLU A 6 7.50 25.11 0.96
C GLU A 6 7.98 24.16 2.07
N LYS A 7 7.64 22.86 2.00
CA LYS A 7 8.07 21.86 2.97
C LYS A 7 9.51 21.39 2.69
N GLU A 8 10.24 21.07 3.76
CA GLU A 8 11.45 20.26 3.66
C GLU A 8 11.05 18.79 3.44
N TRP A 9 11.79 18.10 2.56
CA TRP A 9 11.56 16.70 2.20
C TRP A 9 12.79 15.86 2.47
N LYS A 10 12.60 14.64 2.98
CA LYS A 10 13.67 13.64 3.15
C LYS A 10 13.27 12.29 2.56
N GLU A 11 14.27 11.49 2.25
CA GLU A 11 14.08 10.12 1.77
C GLU A 11 14.13 9.12 2.91
N PHE A 12 13.20 8.16 2.87
CA PHE A 12 13.09 7.08 3.85
C PHE A 12 13.03 5.73 3.14
N GLY A 13 13.72 4.72 3.68
CA GLY A 13 13.54 3.34 3.23
C GLY A 13 12.16 2.80 3.60
N TYR A 14 11.61 1.91 2.78
CA TYR A 14 10.28 1.34 3.03
C TYR A 14 10.23 0.54 4.35
N GLU A 15 11.36 -0.01 4.80
CA GLU A 15 11.47 -0.77 6.05
C GLU A 15 11.12 0.07 7.28
N LYS A 16 11.22 1.40 7.20
CA LYS A 16 10.77 2.30 8.26
C LYS A 16 9.27 2.15 8.54
N PHE A 17 8.49 1.92 7.48
CA PHE A 17 7.02 1.92 7.54
C PHE A 17 6.42 0.53 7.42
N PHE A 18 7.15 -0.41 6.81
CA PHE A 18 6.61 -1.70 6.40
C PHE A 18 7.51 -2.87 6.75
N ALA A 19 6.88 -3.98 7.14
CA ALA A 19 7.51 -5.29 7.19
C ALA A 19 6.88 -6.22 6.14
N LEU A 20 7.71 -6.83 5.30
CA LEU A 20 7.24 -7.82 4.33
C LEU A 20 6.66 -9.04 5.04
N GLN A 21 5.43 -9.43 4.70
CA GLN A 21 4.83 -10.66 5.22
C GLN A 21 5.08 -11.82 4.26
N LYS A 22 5.40 -12.97 4.85
CA LYS A 22 5.49 -14.22 4.10
C LYS A 22 4.08 -14.73 3.82
N GLN A 23 3.77 -14.83 2.54
CA GLN A 23 2.57 -15.48 2.05
C GLN A 23 2.73 -17.00 2.11
N LYS A 24 1.71 -17.69 2.61
CA LYS A 24 1.60 -19.14 2.69
C LYS A 24 0.81 -19.69 1.50
N ASN A 25 -0.34 -19.08 1.19
CA ASN A 25 -1.24 -19.53 0.15
C ASN A 25 -1.22 -18.56 -1.03
N LYS A 26 -1.10 -19.11 -2.24
CA LYS A 26 -1.00 -18.32 -3.47
C LYS A 26 -2.24 -18.53 -4.32
N LEU A 27 -3.19 -17.61 -4.10
CA LEU A 27 -4.47 -17.45 -4.78
C LEU A 27 -4.32 -17.40 -6.32
N SER A 28 -5.21 -18.03 -7.07
CA SER A 28 -5.41 -17.77 -8.49
C SER A 28 -6.89 -17.53 -8.79
N ALA A 29 -7.22 -17.17 -10.04
CA ALA A 29 -8.59 -16.86 -10.44
C ALA A 29 -9.52 -18.08 -10.31
N THR A 30 -8.99 -19.28 -10.47
CA THR A 30 -9.75 -20.53 -10.34
C THR A 30 -10.12 -20.86 -8.90
N ASP A 31 -9.45 -20.25 -7.92
CA ASP A 31 -9.76 -20.41 -6.49
C ASP A 31 -10.85 -19.43 -6.00
N CYS A 32 -11.31 -18.56 -6.90
CA CYS A 32 -12.34 -17.55 -6.63
C CYS A 32 -13.72 -18.03 -7.08
N SER A 33 -14.74 -17.66 -6.32
CA SER A 33 -16.17 -17.90 -6.60
C SER A 33 -16.97 -16.63 -6.37
N TYR A 34 -18.13 -16.53 -7.03
CA TYR A 34 -19.06 -15.41 -6.90
C TYR A 34 -19.69 -15.33 -5.49
N ASP A 35 -19.87 -16.48 -4.83
CA ASP A 35 -20.42 -16.60 -3.47
C ASP A 35 -19.33 -16.63 -2.37
N GLY A 36 -18.06 -16.39 -2.75
CA GLY A 36 -16.94 -16.35 -1.83
C GLY A 36 -17.07 -15.23 -0.79
N LYS A 37 -16.43 -15.42 0.37
CA LYS A 37 -16.51 -14.48 1.50
C LYS A 37 -15.21 -13.73 1.77
N THR A 38 -14.08 -14.36 1.47
CA THR A 38 -12.75 -13.81 1.73
C THR A 38 -12.21 -13.16 0.47
N PRO A 39 -11.91 -11.85 0.45
CA PRO A 39 -11.35 -11.21 -0.73
C PRO A 39 -9.94 -11.73 -1.02
N VAL A 40 -9.65 -11.89 -2.31
CA VAL A 40 -8.32 -12.25 -2.82
C VAL A 40 -7.72 -11.03 -3.51
N TYR A 41 -6.59 -10.54 -3.00
CA TYR A 41 -5.86 -9.40 -3.58
C TYR A 41 -4.84 -9.84 -4.62
N ALA A 42 -4.76 -9.12 -5.74
CA ALA A 42 -3.83 -9.37 -6.83
C ALA A 42 -3.14 -8.08 -7.32
N SER A 43 -2.19 -8.25 -8.25
CA SER A 43 -1.46 -7.16 -8.89
C SER A 43 -2.32 -6.39 -9.90
N GLN A 44 -3.38 -5.71 -9.42
CA GLN A 44 -4.27 -4.89 -10.24
C GLN A 44 -4.79 -3.70 -9.42
N SER A 45 -5.28 -2.64 -10.08
CA SER A 45 -5.84 -1.45 -9.40
C SER A 45 -7.36 -1.44 -9.37
N GLN A 46 -8.02 -2.19 -10.27
CA GLN A 46 -9.47 -2.33 -10.28
C GLN A 46 -9.96 -2.93 -8.97
N ASN A 47 -11.09 -2.44 -8.46
CA ASN A 47 -11.71 -2.88 -7.22
C ASN A 47 -10.71 -2.91 -6.03
N ASN A 48 -9.84 -1.89 -5.93
CA ASN A 48 -8.81 -1.79 -4.89
C ASN A 48 -7.93 -3.05 -4.83
N GLY A 49 -7.65 -3.66 -5.98
CA GLY A 49 -6.81 -4.86 -6.10
C GLY A 49 -7.47 -6.18 -5.78
N VAL A 50 -8.77 -6.21 -5.45
CA VAL A 50 -9.49 -7.47 -5.24
C VAL A 50 -9.85 -8.10 -6.59
N MET A 51 -9.33 -9.29 -6.86
CA MET A 51 -9.60 -10.05 -8.10
C MET A 51 -10.84 -10.94 -8.00
N GLY A 52 -11.28 -11.26 -6.80
CA GLY A 52 -12.41 -12.14 -6.53
C GLY A 52 -12.48 -12.52 -5.06
N PHE A 53 -13.33 -13.48 -4.74
CA PHE A 53 -13.53 -13.96 -3.37
C PHE A 53 -13.37 -15.47 -3.29
N THR A 54 -12.78 -15.98 -2.21
CA THR A 54 -12.65 -17.42 -1.94
C THR A 54 -13.52 -17.83 -0.75
N ASN A 55 -13.81 -19.12 -0.67
CA ASN A 55 -14.52 -19.73 0.47
C ASN A 55 -13.58 -20.14 1.62
N GLY A 56 -12.25 -20.08 1.40
CA GLY A 56 -11.27 -20.30 2.46
C GLY A 56 -11.23 -19.15 3.48
N GLU A 57 -10.79 -19.46 4.69
CA GLU A 57 -10.52 -18.45 5.72
C GLU A 57 -9.42 -17.47 5.27
N PRO A 58 -9.48 -16.19 5.69
CA PRO A 58 -8.46 -15.20 5.36
C PRO A 58 -7.09 -15.63 5.90
N GLU A 59 -6.07 -15.59 5.05
CA GLU A 59 -4.69 -15.87 5.46
C GLU A 59 -4.18 -14.79 6.44
N ILE A 60 -4.58 -13.54 6.22
CA ILE A 60 -4.14 -12.38 7.00
C ILE A 60 -5.35 -11.70 7.66
N ASP A 61 -5.31 -11.59 8.99
CA ASP A 61 -6.26 -10.81 9.78
C ASP A 61 -5.75 -9.37 10.00
N ILE A 62 -6.60 -8.38 9.75
CA ILE A 62 -6.29 -6.97 9.89
C ILE A 62 -6.64 -6.35 11.24
N LYS A 63 -7.19 -7.13 12.20
CA LYS A 63 -7.62 -6.60 13.52
C LYS A 63 -6.56 -5.79 14.26
N ARG A 64 -5.28 -6.15 14.12
CA ARG A 64 -4.17 -5.51 14.85
C ARG A 64 -3.34 -4.56 13.99
N TYR A 65 -3.32 -4.76 12.68
CA TYR A 65 -2.38 -4.09 11.80
C TYR A 65 -3.04 -3.74 10.48
N ARG A 66 -2.56 -2.66 9.85
CA ARG A 66 -2.94 -2.29 8.49
C ARG A 66 -1.95 -2.88 7.50
N TYR A 67 -2.43 -3.10 6.28
CA TYR A 67 -1.65 -3.74 5.23
C TYR A 67 -1.77 -2.96 3.93
N LEU A 68 -0.68 -3.00 3.16
CA LEU A 68 -0.59 -2.49 1.81
C LEU A 68 -0.22 -3.66 0.88
N ILE A 69 -0.91 -3.76 -0.24
CA ILE A 69 -0.61 -4.75 -1.28
C ILE A 69 0.12 -4.05 -2.41
N PHE A 70 1.34 -4.50 -2.67
CA PHE A 70 2.13 -4.05 -3.80
C PHE A 70 2.01 -5.04 -4.96
N GLY A 71 1.57 -4.56 -6.12
CA GLY A 71 1.54 -5.34 -7.35
C GLY A 71 2.93 -5.46 -7.98
N ASP A 72 3.49 -6.67 -8.04
CA ASP A 72 4.88 -6.87 -8.48
C ASP A 72 5.07 -6.53 -9.96
N HIS A 73 4.05 -6.73 -10.80
CA HIS A 73 4.10 -6.43 -12.23
C HIS A 73 3.46 -5.08 -12.59
N THR A 74 2.60 -4.52 -11.73
CA THR A 74 1.82 -3.32 -12.03
C THR A 74 2.21 -2.08 -11.22
N ARG A 75 3.05 -2.24 -10.19
CA ARG A 75 3.44 -1.19 -9.22
C ARG A 75 2.27 -0.64 -8.38
N CYS A 76 1.05 -1.14 -8.57
CA CYS A 76 -0.12 -0.65 -7.85
C CYS A 76 0.05 -0.83 -6.33
N MET A 77 -0.48 0.12 -5.58
CA MET A 77 -0.43 0.15 -4.12
C MET A 77 -1.87 0.14 -3.57
N ASN A 78 -2.37 -1.03 -3.18
CA ASN A 78 -3.76 -1.16 -2.72
C ASN A 78 -3.85 -1.26 -1.20
N LEU A 79 -4.74 -0.46 -0.60
CA LEU A 79 -4.94 -0.41 0.84
C LEU A 79 -5.91 -1.50 1.28
N VAL A 80 -5.52 -2.33 2.23
CA VAL A 80 -6.38 -3.42 2.71
C VAL A 80 -7.45 -2.89 3.67
N GLN A 81 -8.70 -3.31 3.46
CA GLN A 81 -9.86 -2.86 4.26
C GLN A 81 -10.51 -3.98 5.08
N CYS A 82 -10.25 -5.25 4.77
CA CYS A 82 -10.75 -6.40 5.51
C CYS A 82 -9.73 -7.56 5.47
N SER A 83 -9.91 -8.53 6.36
CA SER A 83 -9.07 -9.74 6.40
C SER A 83 -9.16 -10.48 5.07
N PHE A 84 -8.02 -10.97 4.58
CA PHE A 84 -7.87 -11.30 3.16
C PHE A 84 -6.90 -12.45 2.90
N SER A 85 -6.96 -12.95 1.66
CA SER A 85 -5.95 -13.82 1.03
C SER A 85 -5.37 -13.11 -0.19
N ALA A 86 -4.27 -13.61 -0.74
CA ALA A 86 -3.58 -12.94 -1.84
C ALA A 86 -3.17 -13.90 -2.95
N ALA A 87 -2.99 -13.37 -4.16
CA ALA A 87 -2.40 -14.06 -5.30
C ALA A 87 -0.86 -14.08 -5.23
N ASP A 88 -0.20 -14.84 -6.10
CA ASP A 88 1.26 -14.99 -6.11
C ASP A 88 2.03 -13.75 -6.62
N ASN A 89 1.33 -12.89 -7.36
CA ASN A 89 1.89 -11.75 -8.08
C ASN A 89 1.97 -10.45 -7.25
N VAL A 90 1.75 -10.53 -5.94
CA VAL A 90 1.81 -9.38 -5.03
C VAL A 90 2.88 -9.52 -3.95
N LYS A 91 3.10 -8.43 -3.21
CA LYS A 91 3.80 -8.40 -1.94
C LYS A 91 2.87 -7.85 -0.87
N ILE A 92 2.80 -8.55 0.26
CA ILE A 92 2.00 -8.14 1.41
C ILE A 92 2.89 -7.36 2.36
N LEU A 93 2.56 -6.10 2.59
CA LEU A 93 3.33 -5.18 3.43
C LEU A 93 2.53 -4.85 4.68
N LYS A 94 3.01 -5.30 5.84
CA LYS A 94 2.43 -4.96 7.14
C LYS A 94 2.91 -3.60 7.58
N SER A 95 2.00 -2.69 7.89
CA SER A 95 2.31 -1.34 8.38
C SER A 95 2.75 -1.33 9.84
N ASN A 96 3.71 -0.47 10.18
CA ASN A 96 4.21 -0.21 11.53
C ASN A 96 3.44 0.93 12.22
N GLY A 97 2.16 0.71 12.51
CA GLY A 97 1.35 1.63 13.33
C GLY A 97 0.87 2.90 12.64
N LEU A 98 0.88 2.93 11.29
CA LEU A 98 0.32 4.06 10.53
C LEU A 98 -1.22 4.00 10.54
N ASN A 99 -1.85 5.18 10.60
CA ASN A 99 -3.27 5.29 10.29
C ASN A 99 -3.49 5.19 8.76
N MET A 100 -4.76 5.15 8.32
CA MET A 100 -5.08 4.99 6.90
C MET A 100 -4.67 6.17 6.01
N ASP A 101 -4.64 7.38 6.56
CA ASP A 101 -4.33 8.60 5.80
C ASP A 101 -2.82 8.71 5.57
N ASP A 102 -2.03 8.47 6.61
CA ASP A 102 -0.58 8.38 6.50
C ASP A 102 -0.19 7.23 5.57
N LEU A 103 -0.84 6.08 5.70
CA LEU A 103 -0.59 4.92 4.85
C LEU A 103 -0.91 5.22 3.37
N ALA A 104 -2.03 5.89 3.09
CA ALA A 104 -2.40 6.31 1.74
C ALA A 104 -1.40 7.30 1.15
N PHE A 105 -0.99 8.30 1.94
CA PHE A 105 -0.01 9.29 1.50
C PHE A 105 1.33 8.63 1.16
N ILE A 106 1.84 7.78 2.06
CA ILE A 106 3.11 7.06 1.88
C ILE A 106 3.04 6.12 0.66
N ALA A 107 1.92 5.42 0.47
CA ALA A 107 1.71 4.54 -0.67
C ALA A 107 1.85 5.28 -2.01
N VAL A 108 1.16 6.42 -2.15
CA VAL A 108 1.22 7.25 -3.37
C VAL A 108 2.61 7.88 -3.55
N ALA A 109 3.21 8.37 -2.47
CA ALA A 109 4.55 8.95 -2.51
C ALA A 109 5.59 7.90 -2.97
N TRP A 110 5.46 6.66 -2.51
CA TRP A 110 6.37 5.58 -2.88
C TRP A 110 6.14 5.09 -4.32
N GLU A 111 4.89 4.89 -4.73
CA GLU A 111 4.53 4.47 -6.09
C GLU A 111 5.17 5.37 -7.15
N LYS A 112 5.10 6.70 -6.96
CA LYS A 112 5.69 7.70 -7.86
C LYS A 112 7.22 7.60 -8.00
N ARG A 113 7.90 6.99 -7.04
CA ARG A 113 9.37 6.83 -7.04
C ARG A 113 9.80 5.53 -7.72
N ILE A 114 8.89 4.59 -7.93
CA ILE A 114 9.19 3.30 -8.57
C ILE A 114 9.07 3.47 -10.09
N PRO A 115 10.17 3.37 -10.85
CA PRO A 115 10.12 3.50 -12.30
C PRO A 115 9.34 2.34 -12.92
N ASP A 116 8.67 2.62 -14.03
CA ASP A 116 8.06 1.59 -14.87
C ASP A 116 9.16 0.86 -15.64
N MET A 117 9.23 -0.46 -15.44
CA MET A 117 10.18 -1.34 -16.14
C MET A 117 9.44 -2.31 -17.07
N GLY A 118 8.21 -1.97 -17.47
CA GLY A 118 7.34 -2.82 -18.30
C GLY A 118 6.89 -4.07 -17.54
N TYR A 119 6.94 -5.23 -18.19
CA TYR A 119 6.50 -6.50 -17.58
C TYR A 119 7.42 -7.02 -16.46
N ALA A 120 8.55 -6.36 -16.19
CA ALA A 120 9.48 -6.79 -15.15
C ALA A 120 8.85 -6.79 -13.75
N ARG A 121 9.41 -7.59 -12.84
CA ARG A 121 9.06 -7.56 -11.42
C ARG A 121 9.67 -6.32 -10.76
N HIS A 122 8.83 -5.45 -10.24
CA HIS A 122 9.21 -4.16 -9.71
C HIS A 122 9.67 -4.21 -8.26
N TRP A 123 9.42 -5.30 -7.53
CA TRP A 123 9.78 -5.39 -6.11
C TRP A 123 11.28 -5.15 -5.85
N ARG A 124 12.16 -5.62 -6.74
CA ARG A 124 13.61 -5.38 -6.61
C ARG A 124 13.94 -3.90 -6.59
N LYS A 125 13.23 -3.08 -7.38
CA LYS A 125 13.43 -1.64 -7.45
C LYS A 125 12.68 -0.90 -6.34
N ALA A 126 11.47 -1.34 -5.99
CA ALA A 126 10.69 -0.78 -4.88
C ALA A 126 11.48 -0.75 -3.56
N LYS A 127 12.24 -1.81 -3.28
CA LYS A 127 13.10 -1.90 -2.08
C LYS A 127 14.23 -0.89 -2.02
N THR A 128 14.72 -0.41 -3.17
CA THR A 128 15.93 0.42 -3.25
C THR A 128 15.64 1.89 -3.50
N VAL A 129 14.42 2.22 -3.95
CA VAL A 129 14.01 3.62 -4.10
C VAL A 129 13.51 4.15 -2.75
N GLY A 130 14.03 5.32 -2.36
CA GLY A 130 13.55 6.03 -1.18
C GLY A 130 12.14 6.59 -1.37
N ILE A 131 11.38 6.65 -0.28
CA ILE A 131 10.09 7.32 -0.17
C ILE A 131 10.36 8.76 0.25
N SER A 132 10.04 9.71 -0.63
CA SER A 132 10.20 11.13 -0.33
C SER A 132 8.98 11.63 0.43
N LEU A 133 9.17 12.09 1.68
CA LEU A 133 8.10 12.56 2.56
C LEU A 133 8.44 13.94 3.16
N PRO A 134 7.42 14.77 3.47
CA PRO A 134 7.63 16.01 4.18
C PRO A 134 8.09 15.70 5.61
N VAL A 135 8.95 16.56 6.16
CA VAL A 135 9.47 16.38 7.52
C VAL A 135 9.07 17.50 8.47
N ASP A 136 9.00 17.14 9.75
CA ASP A 136 8.89 18.07 10.86
C ASP A 136 10.27 18.69 11.18
N TYR A 137 10.29 19.62 12.14
CA TYR A 137 11.52 20.29 12.58
C TYR A 137 12.56 19.33 13.21
N LYS A 138 12.17 18.10 13.55
CA LYS A 138 13.07 17.04 14.05
C LYS A 138 13.57 16.12 12.93
N GLY A 139 13.14 16.34 11.68
CA GLY A 139 13.48 15.50 10.54
C GLY A 139 12.70 14.19 10.46
N ASN A 140 11.63 14.02 11.23
CA ASN A 140 10.73 12.88 11.14
C ASN A 140 9.62 13.15 10.12
N PRO A 141 8.98 12.10 9.54
CA PRO A 141 7.81 12.29 8.71
C PRO A 141 6.74 13.13 9.43
N ASP A 142 6.28 14.19 8.76
CA ASP A 142 5.27 15.10 9.30
C ASP A 142 3.87 14.51 9.13
N TYR A 143 3.48 13.60 10.03
CA TYR A 143 2.19 12.90 9.99
C TYR A 143 0.99 13.86 10.05
N ASN A 144 1.10 14.95 10.82
CA ASN A 144 0.05 15.96 10.89
C ASN A 144 -0.15 16.63 9.53
N TYR A 145 0.94 17.00 8.86
CA TYR A 145 0.87 17.53 7.51
C TYR A 145 0.29 16.51 6.51
N MET A 146 0.78 15.26 6.52
CA MET A 146 0.31 14.22 5.60
C MET A 146 -1.19 13.94 5.76
N THR A 147 -1.68 13.86 7.00
CA THR A 147 -3.10 13.66 7.32
C THR A 147 -3.95 14.84 6.85
N LEU A 148 -3.60 16.08 7.23
CA LEU A 148 -4.32 17.28 6.82
C LEU A 148 -4.34 17.47 5.30
N TYR A 149 -3.23 17.14 4.62
CA TYR A 149 -3.12 17.25 3.18
C TYR A 149 -4.02 16.23 2.49
N SER A 150 -3.97 14.97 2.96
CA SER A 150 -4.82 13.90 2.45
C SER A 150 -6.30 14.22 2.64
N ALA A 151 -6.69 14.76 3.80
CA ALA A 151 -8.06 15.22 4.06
C ALA A 151 -8.48 16.36 3.12
N LYS A 152 -7.62 17.36 2.93
CA LYS A 152 -7.88 18.47 2.00
C LYS A 152 -8.06 18.00 0.55
N VAL A 153 -7.20 17.11 0.08
CA VAL A 153 -7.29 16.55 -1.28
C VAL A 153 -8.57 15.74 -1.46
N ARG A 154 -9.01 15.00 -0.43
CA ARG A 154 -10.30 14.30 -0.44
C ARG A 154 -11.51 15.24 -0.34
N GLY A 155 -11.33 16.44 0.21
CA GLY A 155 -12.36 17.44 0.48
C GLY A 155 -12.48 18.56 -0.56
N VAL A 156 -12.23 18.31 -1.85
CA VAL A 156 -12.64 19.24 -2.92
C VAL A 156 -14.10 18.95 -3.31
N CYS A 157 -15.01 19.48 -2.50
CA CYS A 157 -16.31 20.07 -2.82
C CYS A 157 -16.84 20.70 -1.53
N SER A 158 -16.47 21.95 -1.29
CA SER A 158 -17.28 22.90 -0.52
C SER A 158 -18.28 23.55 -1.45
#